data_AF-A0A6B2V423-F1
#
_entry.id   AF-A0A6B2V423-F1
#
_cell.length_a   1.000
_cell.length_b   1.000
_cell.length_c   1.000
_cell.angle_alpha   90.00
_cell.angle_beta   90.00
_cell.angle_gamma   90.00
#
_symmetry.space_group_name_H-M   'P 1'
#
loop_
_entity.id
_entity.type
_entity.pdbx_description
1 polymer ?
#
loop_
_entity_poly.entity_id
_entity_poly.type
_entity_poly.pdbx_seq_one_letter_code
_entity_poly.pdbx_strand_id
1 'polypeptide(L)' 'MTAQTETPDTVTAVYQVSGMSCGHCEGSVSAEISELPGVSAVKAVASTGEVTVVSAAPLDDEAVRAAVDEAGFELVGRA' A
#
# COMPACT_ATOMS: atom_id res chain seq x y z
N MET A 1 -22.03 19.12 -9.36
CA MET A 1 -21.39 18.84 -8.07
C MET A 1 -20.44 17.68 -8.31
N THR A 2 -19.26 17.98 -8.85
CA THR A 2 -18.27 16.97 -9.29
C THR A 2 -16.92 17.51 -8.89
N ALA A 3 -16.54 17.27 -7.63
CA ALA A 3 -15.17 17.43 -7.19
C ALA A 3 -14.41 16.18 -7.65
N GLN A 4 -13.95 16.21 -8.90
CA GLN A 4 -12.83 15.35 -9.30
C GLN A 4 -11.59 15.97 -8.66
N THR A 5 -11.08 15.29 -7.64
CA THR A 5 -9.81 15.54 -6.99
C THR A 5 -8.69 15.25 -7.97
N GLU A 6 -8.39 16.22 -8.83
CA GLU A 6 -7.20 16.23 -9.67
C GLU A 6 -6.06 16.88 -8.84
N THR A 7 -5.22 16.05 -8.22
CA THR A 7 -3.84 16.44 -7.93
C THR A 7 -2.98 15.64 -8.91
N PRO A 8 -2.55 16.23 -10.04
CA PRO A 8 -2.04 15.50 -11.21
C PRO A 8 -0.63 14.91 -11.10
N ASP A 9 -0.05 14.80 -9.90
CA ASP A 9 1.32 14.31 -9.68
C ASP A 9 1.42 13.15 -8.67
N THR A 10 0.31 12.52 -8.29
CA THR A 10 0.39 11.29 -7.47
C THR A 10 0.18 10.05 -8.32
N VAL A 11 1.03 9.05 -8.09
CA VAL A 11 0.89 7.72 -8.67
C VAL A 11 0.20 6.81 -7.66
N THR A 12 -0.66 5.94 -8.18
CA THR A 12 -1.31 4.91 -7.39
C THR A 12 -0.78 3.56 -7.84
N ALA A 13 -0.19 2.82 -6.91
CA ALA A 13 0.28 1.45 -7.12
C ALA A 13 -0.59 0.50 -6.30
N VAL A 14 -0.96 -0.63 -6.90
CA VAL A 14 -1.75 -1.67 -6.24
C VAL A 14 -0.88 -2.90 -6.10
N TYR A 15 -0.86 -3.44 -4.89
CA TYR A 15 -0.06 -4.58 -4.51
C TYR A 15 -0.94 -5.68 -3.94
N GLN A 16 -0.47 -6.90 -4.04
CA GLN A 16 -1.13 -8.08 -3.52
C GLN A 16 -0.25 -8.69 -2.43
N VAL A 17 -0.82 -8.90 -1.27
CA VAL A 17 -0.14 -9.39 -0.07
C VAL A 17 -0.82 -10.65 0.42
N SER A 18 -0.02 -11.66 0.71
CA SER A 18 -0.45 -12.92 1.29
C SER A 18 -0.36 -12.86 2.81
N GLY A 19 -1.32 -13.50 3.48
CA GLY A 19 -1.34 -13.62 4.95
C GLY A 19 -2.16 -12.56 5.69
N MET A 20 -2.63 -11.50 5.02
CA MET A 20 -3.58 -10.56 5.63
C MET A 20 -4.97 -11.22 5.72
N SER A 21 -5.30 -11.85 6.85
CA SER A 21 -6.62 -12.49 7.06
C SER A 21 -7.45 -11.85 8.19
N CYS A 22 -6.95 -10.78 8.81
CA CYS A 22 -7.63 -10.11 9.92
C CYS A 22 -7.54 -8.58 9.80
N GLY A 23 -8.56 -7.86 10.28
CA GLY A 23 -8.59 -6.38 10.20
C GLY A 23 -7.58 -5.65 11.10
N HIS A 24 -6.79 -6.36 11.91
CA HIS A 24 -5.60 -5.80 12.55
C HIS A 24 -4.38 -5.81 11.60
N CYS A 25 -4.33 -6.77 10.67
CA CYS A 25 -3.23 -6.91 9.72
C CYS A 25 -3.15 -5.74 8.74
N GLU A 26 -4.31 -5.23 8.28
CA GLU A 26 -4.37 -4.06 7.38
C GLU A 26 -3.76 -2.81 8.03
N GLY A 27 -3.99 -2.62 9.34
CA GLY A 27 -3.46 -1.49 10.10
C GLY A 27 -1.94 -1.53 10.19
N SER A 28 -1.37 -2.69 10.52
CA SER A 28 0.08 -2.87 10.56
C SER A 28 0.73 -2.66 9.20
N VAL A 29 0.22 -3.31 8.15
CA VAL A 29 0.79 -3.19 6.79
C VAL A 29 0.70 -1.75 6.26
N SER A 30 -0.44 -1.09 6.46
CA SER A 30 -0.60 0.29 6.01
C SER A 30 0.28 1.28 6.77
N ALA A 31 0.55 1.04 8.06
CA ALA A 31 1.47 1.84 8.85
C ALA A 31 2.90 1.74 8.29
N GLU A 32 3.46 0.54 8.15
CA GLU A 32 4.84 0.36 7.66
C GLU A 32 5.02 0.96 6.26
N ILE A 33 4.07 0.73 5.34
CA ILE A 33 4.15 1.28 3.98
C ILE A 33 4.01 2.82 4.01
N SER A 34 3.21 3.38 4.93
CA SER A 34 3.06 4.83 5.04
C SER A 34 4.33 5.55 5.51
N GLU A 35 5.26 4.82 6.13
CA GLU A 35 6.57 5.35 6.52
C GLU A 35 7.54 5.45 5.33
N LEU A 36 7.23 4.81 4.19
CA LEU A 36 8.05 4.91 3.00
C LEU A 36 8.07 6.34 2.44
N PRO A 37 9.25 6.82 2.00
CA PRO A 37 9.39 8.19 1.51
C PRO A 37 8.56 8.40 0.25
N GLY A 38 7.75 9.46 0.24
CA GLY A 38 6.90 9.82 -0.89
C GLY A 38 5.50 9.22 -0.84
N VAL A 39 5.20 8.35 0.14
CA VAL A 39 3.83 7.87 0.37
C VAL A 39 2.97 8.98 0.94
N SER A 40 1.80 9.17 0.33
CA SER A 40 0.78 10.15 0.74
C SER A 40 -0.43 9.48 1.37
N ALA A 41 -0.81 8.28 0.90
CA ALA A 41 -1.86 7.49 1.50
C ALA A 41 -1.66 6.00 1.24
N VAL A 42 -2.06 5.16 2.18
CA VAL A 42 -2.08 3.70 2.03
C VAL A 42 -3.44 3.18 2.41
N LYS A 43 -3.94 2.21 1.64
CA LYS A 43 -5.18 1.50 1.92
C LYS A 43 -4.97 0.01 1.73
N ALA A 44 -4.83 -0.71 2.82
CA ALA A 44 -4.78 -2.17 2.83
C ALA A 44 -6.18 -2.76 3.01
N VAL A 45 -6.47 -3.86 2.32
CA VAL A 45 -7.75 -4.57 2.34
C VAL A 45 -7.48 -6.04 2.63
N ALA A 46 -7.56 -6.44 3.90
CA ALA A 46 -7.32 -7.82 4.31
C ALA A 46 -8.32 -8.82 3.68
N SER A 47 -9.55 -8.38 3.41
CA SER A 47 -10.57 -9.25 2.77
C SER A 47 -10.16 -9.75 1.39
N THR A 48 -9.37 -8.98 0.64
CA THR A 48 -8.91 -9.32 -0.72
C THR A 48 -7.40 -9.55 -0.81
N GLY A 49 -6.65 -9.19 0.24
CA GLY A 49 -5.20 -9.15 0.21
C GLY A 49 -4.64 -8.01 -0.67
N GLU A 50 -5.45 -7.00 -0.99
CA GLU A 50 -5.05 -5.88 -1.86
C GLU A 50 -4.55 -4.71 -1.03
N VAL A 51 -3.46 -4.07 -1.47
CA VAL A 51 -2.89 -2.88 -0.85
C VAL A 51 -2.70 -1.80 -1.89
N THR A 52 -3.46 -0.73 -1.76
CA THR A 52 -3.39 0.44 -2.64
C THR A 52 -2.53 1.51 -1.99
N VAL A 53 -1.48 1.91 -2.67
CA VAL A 53 -0.52 2.91 -2.20
C VAL A 53 -0.56 4.11 -3.12
N VAL A 54 -0.80 5.28 -2.55
CA VAL A 54 -0.79 6.58 -3.23
C VAL A 54 0.48 7.30 -2.82
N SER A 55 1.30 7.67 -3.79
CA SER A 55 2.60 8.30 -3.57
C SER A 55 2.83 9.42 -4.58
N ALA A 56 3.73 10.36 -4.28
CA ALA A 56 4.09 11.45 -5.20
C ALA A 56 5.00 10.99 -6.35
N ALA A 57 5.60 9.80 -6.24
CA ALA A 57 6.48 9.21 -7.23
C ALA A 57 6.39 7.68 -7.15
N PRO A 58 6.67 6.94 -8.24
CA PRO A 58 6.67 5.48 -8.21
C PRO A 58 7.63 4.96 -7.14
N LEU A 59 7.09 4.14 -6.24
CA LEU A 59 7.86 3.49 -5.19
C LEU A 59 8.58 2.27 -5.72
N ASP A 60 9.73 1.97 -5.14
CA ASP A 60 10.43 0.71 -5.39
C ASP A 60 9.64 -0.46 -4.81
N ASP A 61 9.28 -1.43 -5.66
CA ASP A 61 8.61 -2.67 -5.24
C ASP A 61 9.39 -3.42 -4.14
N GLU A 62 10.73 -3.32 -4.14
CA GLU A 62 11.57 -3.92 -3.09
C GLU A 62 11.41 -3.22 -1.74
N ALA A 63 11.26 -1.89 -1.73
CA ALA A 63 11.01 -1.13 -0.51
C ALA A 63 9.61 -1.43 0.05
N VAL A 64 8.60 -1.52 -0.83
CA VAL A 64 7.25 -1.95 -0.43
C VAL A 64 7.27 -3.38 0.10
N ARG A 65 8.02 -4.29 -0.54
CA ARG A 65 8.18 -5.66 -0.07
C ARG A 65 8.82 -5.72 1.31
N ALA A 66 9.88 -4.94 1.54
CA ALA A 66 10.56 -4.88 2.83
C ALA A 66 9.60 -4.41 3.94
N ALA A 67 8.85 -3.33 3.72
CA ALA A 67 7.86 -2.84 4.69
C ALA A 67 6.78 -3.89 5.00
N VAL A 68 6.33 -4.64 3.98
CA VAL A 68 5.35 -5.73 4.15
C VAL A 68 5.95 -6.92 4.92
N ASP A 69 7.23 -7.25 4.67
CA ASP A 69 7.97 -8.32 5.37
C ASP A 69 8.23 -7.97 6.85
N GLU A 70 8.56 -6.70 7.13
CA GLU A 70 8.70 -6.18 8.50
C GLU A 70 7.37 -6.21 9.26
N ALA A 71 6.25 -5.94 8.58
CA ALA A 71 4.91 -6.15 9.14
C ALA A 71 4.58 -7.64 9.40
N GLY A 72 5.38 -8.58 8.90
CA GLY A 72 5.18 -10.02 9.03
C GLY A 72 4.29 -10.64 7.96
N PHE A 73 4.18 -10.01 6.79
CA PHE A 73 3.40 -10.48 5.66
C PHE A 73 4.27 -10.65 4.41
N GLU A 74 3.74 -11.31 3.38
CA GLU A 74 4.48 -11.51 2.13
C GLU A 74 3.84 -10.76 0.97
N LEU A 75 4.61 -9.87 0.34
CA LEU A 75 4.22 -9.26 -0.94
C LEU A 75 4.25 -10.34 -2.04
N VAL A 76 3.09 -10.64 -2.62
CA VAL A 76 2.93 -11.56 -3.75
C VAL A 76 3.35 -10.88 -5.05
N GLY A 77 3.02 -9.59 -5.21
CA GLY A 77 3.43 -8.79 -6.36
C GLY A 77 2.56 -7.55 -6.56
N ARG A 78 2.78 -6.85 -7.65
CA ARG A 78 1.92 -5.77 -8.15
C ARG A 78 0.69 -6.36 -8.85
N ALA A 79 -0.50 -5.85 -8.53
CA ALA A 79 -1.75 -6.15 -9.20
C ALA A 79 -2.01 -5.24 -10.42
#